data_AF-A0A838EDZ2-F1
#
_entry.id   AF-A0A838EDZ2-F1
#
_cell.length_a   1.000
_cell.length_b   1.000
_cell.length_c   1.000
_cell.angle_alpha   90.00
_cell.angle_beta   90.00
_cell.angle_gamma   90.00
#
_symmetry.space_group_name_H-M   'P 1'
#
loop_
_entity.id
_entity.type
_entity.pdbx_description
1 polymer ?
#
loop_
_entity_poly.entity_id
_entity_poly.type
_entity_poly.pdbx_seq_one_letter_code
_entity_poly.pdbx_strand_id
1 'polypeptide(L)'
;MKPADLLARHPEAWRDATRHPFLDSVRDGTLPTQSFVTWLAQDYLFATDELTVQAHLLPSAPRYTQSLLISNLAALDAELSWFEGRAKELNLALNAKPQSATAAYGAFMRTFAELPFAAALTATWAIERAYLEAWQSALPGHPLYREYIERWTNLGFAGFVDAMEQMTARALEDGTADKEAEAAFLEVADLERKFWDMAWSVE
;
A
#
# COMPACT_ATOMS: atom_id res chain seq x y z
N MET A 1 12.22 18.35 -1.55
CA MET A 1 12.64 17.33 -0.53
C MET A 1 12.88 15.97 -1.19
N LYS A 2 13.66 15.03 -0.62
CA LYS A 2 13.69 13.63 -1.09
C LYS A 2 12.72 12.76 -0.30
N PRO A 3 12.07 11.73 -0.90
CA PRO A 3 11.17 10.84 -0.18
C PRO A 3 11.86 10.14 1.02
N ALA A 4 13.11 9.71 0.86
CA ALA A 4 13.91 9.16 1.97
C ALA A 4 14.07 10.13 3.17
N ASP A 5 14.00 11.45 2.95
CA ASP A 5 14.05 12.43 4.04
C ASP A 5 12.81 12.31 4.94
N LEU A 6 11.65 11.93 4.39
CA LEU A 6 10.41 11.73 5.16
C LEU A 6 10.55 10.54 6.12
N LEU A 7 11.14 9.44 5.64
CA LEU A 7 11.44 8.26 6.47
C LEU A 7 12.37 8.64 7.64
N ALA A 8 13.39 9.45 7.36
CA ALA A 8 14.36 9.88 8.37
C ALA A 8 13.78 10.89 9.38
N ARG A 9 12.83 11.75 8.96
CA ARG A 9 12.17 12.73 9.83
C ARG A 9 11.12 12.10 10.74
N HIS A 10 10.42 11.06 10.25
CA HIS A 10 9.30 10.43 10.95
C HIS A 10 9.52 8.93 11.19
N PRO A 11 10.65 8.53 11.80
CA PRO A 11 11.02 7.12 11.90
C PRO A 11 10.05 6.31 12.77
N GLU A 12 9.41 6.92 13.77
CA GLU A 12 8.43 6.24 14.63
C GLU A 12 7.13 5.95 13.88
N ALA A 13 6.57 6.95 13.19
CA ALA A 13 5.37 6.78 12.37
C ALA A 13 5.60 5.72 11.28
N TRP A 14 6.76 5.76 10.61
CA TRP A 14 7.08 4.78 9.57
C TRP A 14 7.31 3.37 10.13
N ARG A 15 7.96 3.24 11.29
CA ARG A 15 8.14 1.95 11.96
C ARG A 15 6.78 1.34 12.29
N ASP A 16 5.86 2.12 12.85
CA ASP A 16 4.55 1.62 13.28
C ASP A 16 3.65 1.25 12.08
N ALA A 17 3.86 1.89 10.91
CA ALA A 17 3.22 1.51 9.65
C ALA A 17 3.73 0.18 9.07
N THR A 18 5.02 -0.14 9.28
CA THR A 18 5.71 -1.25 8.59
C THR A 18 6.11 -2.41 9.51
N ARG A 19 5.84 -2.31 10.82
CA ARG A 19 6.06 -3.36 11.80
C ARG A 19 4.79 -3.51 12.63
N HIS A 20 4.19 -4.69 12.55
CA HIS A 20 2.90 -4.93 13.20
C HIS A 20 2.80 -6.38 13.72
N PRO A 21 2.12 -6.63 14.85
CA PRO A 21 1.85 -7.98 15.34
C PRO A 21 1.16 -8.91 14.33
N PHE A 22 0.43 -8.34 13.36
CA PHE A 22 -0.09 -9.09 12.22
C PHE A 22 1.03 -9.77 11.42
N LEU A 23 2.04 -8.99 11.02
CA LEU A 23 3.18 -9.45 10.21
C LEU A 23 4.08 -10.41 11.01
N ASP A 24 4.26 -10.16 12.31
CA ASP A 24 4.95 -11.10 13.21
C ASP A 24 4.22 -12.44 13.28
N SER A 25 2.89 -12.42 13.39
CA SER A 25 2.07 -13.63 13.41
C SER A 25 2.05 -14.37 12.07
N VAL A 26 2.14 -13.64 10.95
CA VAL A 26 2.36 -14.21 9.61
C VAL A 26 3.72 -14.90 9.54
N ARG A 27 4.78 -14.24 10.01
CA ARG A 27 6.14 -14.79 10.03
C ARG A 27 6.20 -16.09 10.82
N ASP A 28 5.60 -16.10 12.01
CA ASP A 28 5.70 -17.19 12.97
C ASP A 28 4.66 -18.30 12.70
N GLY A 29 3.69 -18.06 11.80
CA GLY A 29 2.63 -19.02 11.47
C GLY A 29 1.52 -19.12 12.51
N THR A 30 1.40 -18.11 13.38
CA THR A 30 0.47 -18.08 14.51
C THR A 30 -0.74 -17.17 14.27
N LEU A 31 -0.84 -16.55 13.09
CA LEU A 31 -1.96 -15.67 12.75
C LEU A 31 -3.28 -16.47 12.74
N PRO A 32 -4.32 -16.02 13.48
CA PRO A 32 -5.62 -16.67 13.42
C PRO A 32 -6.19 -16.68 12.00
N THR A 33 -6.78 -17.79 11.58
CA THR A 33 -7.38 -17.94 10.24
C THR A 33 -8.39 -16.83 9.94
N GLN A 34 -9.20 -16.44 10.92
CA GLN A 34 -10.19 -15.37 10.74
C GLN A 34 -9.51 -14.03 10.47
N SER A 35 -8.41 -13.71 11.13
CA SER A 35 -7.66 -12.47 10.90
C SER A 35 -7.05 -12.43 9.51
N PHE A 36 -6.52 -13.55 9.05
CA PHE A 36 -6.03 -13.68 7.68
C PHE A 36 -7.15 -13.48 6.65
N VAL A 37 -8.31 -14.11 6.87
CA VAL A 37 -9.50 -13.95 6.01
C VAL A 37 -10.01 -12.52 6.00
N THR A 38 -10.05 -11.86 7.16
CA THR A 38 -10.44 -10.45 7.27
C THR A 38 -9.48 -9.56 6.49
N TRP A 39 -8.17 -9.70 6.70
CA TRP A 39 -7.17 -8.94 5.96
C TRP A 39 -7.33 -9.16 4.44
N LEU A 40 -7.39 -10.40 3.96
CA LEU A 40 -7.48 -10.70 2.52
C LEU A 40 -8.72 -10.06 1.86
N ALA A 41 -9.86 -10.08 2.54
CA ALA A 41 -11.09 -9.47 2.03
C ALA A 41 -11.01 -7.94 1.99
N GLN A 42 -10.40 -7.32 3.00
CA GLN A 42 -10.27 -5.86 3.09
C GLN A 42 -9.19 -5.33 2.15
N ASP A 43 -8.10 -6.06 1.97
CA ASP A 43 -6.99 -5.74 1.07
C ASP A 43 -7.43 -5.77 -0.40
N TYR A 44 -8.35 -6.67 -0.76
CA TYR A 44 -8.98 -6.65 -2.08
C TYR A 44 -9.79 -5.36 -2.33
N LEU A 45 -10.53 -4.87 -1.33
CA LEU A 45 -11.29 -3.62 -1.43
C LEU A 45 -10.34 -2.43 -1.53
N PHE A 46 -9.26 -2.44 -0.75
CA PHE A 46 -8.20 -1.45 -0.82
C PHE A 46 -7.57 -1.38 -2.22
N ALA A 47 -7.13 -2.52 -2.76
CA ALA A 47 -6.51 -2.59 -4.09
C ALA A 47 -7.48 -2.14 -5.21
N THR A 48 -8.79 -2.39 -5.04
CA THR A 48 -9.82 -1.91 -5.98
C THR A 48 -9.93 -0.37 -5.97
N ASP A 49 -9.94 0.23 -4.77
CA ASP A 49 -9.95 1.69 -4.62
C ASP A 49 -8.62 2.30 -5.12
N GLU A 50 -7.49 1.65 -4.83
CA GLU A 50 -6.17 2.08 -5.28
C GLU A 50 -6.05 2.11 -6.81
N LEU A 51 -6.46 1.04 -7.51
CA LEU A 51 -6.48 1.01 -8.97
C LEU A 51 -7.28 2.19 -9.53
N THR A 52 -8.45 2.43 -8.95
CA THR A 52 -9.34 3.52 -9.38
C THR A 52 -8.65 4.87 -9.18
N VAL A 53 -8.09 5.12 -8.00
CA VAL A 53 -7.47 6.40 -7.65
C VAL A 53 -6.21 6.66 -8.46
N GLN A 54 -5.33 5.66 -8.62
CA GLN A 54 -4.11 5.81 -9.41
C GLN A 54 -4.42 6.10 -10.88
N ALA A 55 -5.51 5.56 -11.44
CA ALA A 55 -5.96 5.88 -12.78
C ALA A 55 -6.33 7.37 -12.94
N HIS A 56 -6.86 8.01 -11.89
CA HIS A 56 -7.18 9.44 -11.88
C HIS A 56 -5.94 10.35 -11.79
N LEU A 57 -4.74 9.82 -11.49
CA LEU A 57 -3.50 10.59 -11.53
C LEU A 57 -2.96 10.75 -12.96
N LEU A 58 -3.28 9.86 -13.88
CA LEU A 58 -2.76 9.89 -15.26
C LEU A 58 -3.08 11.19 -16.03
N PRO A 59 -4.28 11.80 -15.93
CA PRO A 59 -4.60 13.04 -16.63
C PRO A 59 -3.70 14.23 -16.25
N SER A 60 -3.25 14.29 -15.00
CA SER A 60 -2.37 15.36 -14.49
C SER A 60 -0.88 14.95 -14.47
N ALA A 61 -0.57 13.68 -14.76
CA ALA A 61 0.77 13.13 -14.68
C ALA A 61 1.72 13.75 -15.73
N PRO A 62 2.88 14.30 -15.31
CA PRO A 62 3.96 14.66 -16.21
C PRO A 62 4.40 13.48 -17.08
N ARG A 63 4.86 13.74 -18.31
CA ARG A 63 5.22 12.67 -19.26
C ARG A 63 6.22 11.66 -18.70
N TYR A 64 7.14 12.10 -17.85
CA TYR A 64 8.16 11.22 -17.28
C TYR A 64 7.59 10.21 -16.26
N THR A 65 6.39 10.43 -15.69
CA THR A 65 5.77 9.51 -14.71
C THR A 65 4.76 8.55 -15.31
N GLN A 66 4.16 8.90 -16.45
CA GLN A 66 3.05 8.16 -17.06
C GLN A 66 3.36 6.68 -17.30
N SER A 67 4.57 6.33 -17.76
CA SER A 67 4.90 4.91 -18.02
C SER A 67 4.88 4.08 -16.75
N LEU A 68 5.34 4.63 -15.62
CA LEU A 68 5.36 3.93 -14.35
C LEU A 68 3.95 3.74 -13.81
N LEU A 69 3.12 4.79 -13.86
CA LEU A 69 1.71 4.72 -13.46
C LEU A 69 0.91 3.72 -14.30
N ILE A 70 1.12 3.68 -15.63
CA ILE A 70 0.48 2.70 -16.51
C ILE A 70 0.92 1.27 -16.14
N SER A 71 2.21 1.07 -15.90
CA SER A 71 2.73 -0.22 -15.44
C SER A 71 2.13 -0.64 -14.11
N ASN A 72 1.92 0.30 -13.17
CA ASN A 72 1.29 -0.02 -11.89
C ASN A 72 -0.18 -0.43 -12.04
N LEU A 73 -0.95 0.29 -12.85
CA LEU A 73 -2.34 -0.08 -13.12
C LEU A 73 -2.46 -1.50 -13.70
N ALA A 74 -1.53 -1.89 -14.57
CA ALA A 74 -1.48 -3.26 -15.09
C ALA A 74 -1.10 -4.29 -14.00
N ALA A 75 -0.23 -3.92 -13.05
CA ALA A 75 0.12 -4.76 -11.92
C ALA A 75 -1.06 -4.94 -10.94
N LEU A 76 -1.75 -3.86 -10.60
CA LEU A 76 -2.96 -3.87 -9.77
C LEU A 76 -4.09 -4.70 -10.41
N ASP A 77 -4.31 -4.59 -11.72
CA ASP A 77 -5.29 -5.44 -12.43
C ASP A 77 -4.96 -6.94 -12.33
N ALA A 78 -3.68 -7.29 -12.53
CA ALA A 78 -3.20 -8.66 -12.35
C ALA A 78 -3.30 -9.13 -10.89
N GLU A 79 -3.15 -8.22 -9.93
CA GLU A 79 -3.30 -8.49 -8.51
C GLU A 79 -4.75 -8.74 -8.10
N LEU A 80 -5.69 -7.91 -8.54
CA LEU A 80 -7.11 -8.14 -8.32
C LEU A 80 -7.55 -9.48 -8.89
N SER A 81 -7.09 -9.84 -10.10
CA SER A 81 -7.32 -11.16 -10.70
C SER A 81 -6.79 -12.30 -9.82
N TRP A 82 -5.63 -12.11 -9.18
CA TRP A 82 -5.07 -13.09 -8.25
C TRP A 82 -5.88 -13.19 -6.95
N PHE A 83 -6.31 -12.06 -6.37
CA PHE A 83 -7.20 -12.04 -5.20
C PHE A 83 -8.51 -12.80 -5.47
N GLU A 84 -9.14 -12.55 -6.61
CA GLU A 84 -10.36 -13.24 -7.04
C GLU A 84 -10.15 -14.76 -7.18
N GLY A 85 -9.00 -15.17 -7.71
CA GLY A 85 -8.60 -16.58 -7.78
C GLY A 85 -8.46 -17.19 -6.38
N ARG A 86 -7.73 -16.51 -5.49
CA ARG A 86 -7.49 -16.98 -4.13
C ARG A 86 -8.77 -17.07 -3.31
N ALA A 87 -9.65 -16.09 -3.45
CA ALA A 87 -10.93 -16.09 -2.77
C ALA A 87 -11.81 -17.28 -3.18
N LYS A 88 -11.78 -17.68 -4.46
CA LYS A 88 -12.50 -18.88 -4.93
C LYS A 88 -11.95 -20.16 -4.28
N GLU A 89 -10.63 -20.30 -4.19
CA GLU A 89 -9.99 -21.46 -3.56
C GLU A 89 -10.28 -21.56 -2.06
N LEU A 90 -10.31 -20.41 -1.37
CA LEU A 90 -10.61 -20.32 0.06
C LEU A 90 -12.11 -20.28 0.37
N ASN A 91 -12.98 -20.33 -0.64
CA ASN A 91 -14.43 -20.17 -0.53
C ASN A 91 -14.82 -18.90 0.26
N LEU A 92 -14.11 -17.80 -0.02
CA LEU A 92 -14.22 -16.51 0.62
C LEU A 92 -15.03 -15.54 -0.25
N ALA A 93 -15.96 -14.81 0.37
CA ALA A 93 -16.75 -13.80 -0.33
C ALA A 93 -16.02 -12.44 -0.32
N LEU A 94 -15.68 -11.93 -1.51
CA LEU A 94 -15.00 -10.63 -1.69
C LEU A 94 -15.95 -9.42 -1.66
N ASN A 95 -17.25 -9.63 -1.42
CA ASN A 95 -18.25 -8.56 -1.29
C ASN A 95 -18.42 -8.11 0.17
N ALA A 96 -17.38 -8.26 0.99
CA ALA A 96 -17.37 -7.76 2.36
C ALA A 96 -17.62 -6.25 2.36
N LYS A 97 -18.25 -5.75 3.43
CA LYS A 97 -18.32 -4.30 3.64
C LYS A 97 -16.93 -3.80 4.04
N PRO A 98 -16.50 -2.62 3.57
CA PRO A 98 -15.27 -2.03 4.04
C PRO A 98 -15.40 -1.77 5.54
N GLN A 99 -14.44 -2.27 6.33
CA GLN A 99 -14.31 -1.92 7.74
C GLN A 99 -13.87 -0.45 7.87
N SER A 100 -13.96 0.09 9.08
CA SER A 100 -13.68 1.50 9.37
C SER A 100 -12.31 1.96 8.83
N ALA A 101 -11.26 1.15 9.00
CA ALA A 101 -9.92 1.45 8.50
C ALA A 101 -9.86 1.49 6.96
N THR A 102 -10.36 0.45 6.27
CA THR A 102 -10.42 0.41 4.79
C THR A 102 -11.24 1.56 4.22
N ALA A 103 -12.39 1.88 4.83
CA ALA A 103 -13.25 2.97 4.39
C ALA A 103 -12.56 4.33 4.55
N ALA A 104 -11.84 4.55 5.67
CA ALA A 104 -11.04 5.74 5.90
C ALA A 104 -9.89 5.85 4.89
N TYR A 105 -9.19 4.75 4.62
CA TYR A 105 -8.10 4.71 3.65
C TYR A 105 -8.60 5.04 2.24
N GLY A 106 -9.67 4.39 1.79
CA GLY A 106 -10.31 4.71 0.51
C GLY A 106 -10.80 6.17 0.43
N ALA A 107 -11.30 6.73 1.53
CA ALA A 107 -11.70 8.14 1.59
C ALA A 107 -10.51 9.09 1.42
N PHE A 108 -9.38 8.79 2.06
CA PHE A 108 -8.14 9.53 1.88
C PHE A 108 -7.62 9.42 0.43
N MET A 109 -7.56 8.21 -0.15
CA MET A 109 -7.10 8.02 -1.53
C MET A 109 -7.96 8.80 -2.53
N ARG A 110 -9.28 8.89 -2.33
CA ARG A 110 -10.16 9.70 -3.19
C ARG A 110 -9.78 11.19 -3.24
N THR A 111 -9.07 11.72 -2.24
CA THR A 111 -8.59 13.11 -2.25
C THR A 111 -7.37 13.34 -3.15
N PHE A 112 -6.72 12.28 -3.65
CA PHE A 112 -5.47 12.40 -4.43
C PHE A 112 -5.65 13.23 -5.70
N ALA A 113 -6.83 13.20 -6.31
CA ALA A 113 -7.15 14.02 -7.48
C ALA A 113 -7.17 15.53 -7.18
N GLU A 114 -7.29 15.91 -5.91
CA GLU A 114 -7.32 17.30 -5.44
C GLU A 114 -5.97 17.78 -4.91
N LEU A 115 -5.04 16.86 -4.64
CA LEU A 115 -3.69 17.16 -4.18
C LEU A 115 -2.79 17.64 -5.32
N PRO A 116 -1.74 18.44 -5.01
CA PRO A 116 -0.63 18.61 -5.93
C PRO A 116 -0.10 17.25 -6.39
N PHE A 117 0.18 17.08 -7.69
CA PHE A 117 0.60 15.80 -8.25
C PHE A 117 1.78 15.17 -7.49
N ALA A 118 2.76 15.98 -7.07
CA ALA A 118 3.90 15.51 -6.30
C ALA A 118 3.52 14.96 -4.91
N ALA A 119 2.52 15.54 -4.26
CA ALA A 119 2.00 15.05 -2.98
C ALA A 119 1.20 13.75 -3.15
N ALA A 120 0.35 13.67 -4.17
CA ALA A 120 -0.37 12.43 -4.50
C ALA A 120 0.61 11.28 -4.85
N LEU A 121 1.63 11.57 -5.65
CA LEU A 121 2.68 10.59 -5.99
C LEU A 121 3.50 10.19 -4.76
N THR A 122 3.71 11.10 -3.81
CA THR A 122 4.36 10.79 -2.52
C THR A 122 3.51 9.83 -1.71
N ALA A 123 2.19 10.04 -1.65
CA ALA A 123 1.27 9.14 -0.96
C ALA A 123 1.28 7.74 -1.59
N THR A 124 1.18 7.65 -2.92
CA THR A 124 1.28 6.36 -3.63
C THR A 124 2.63 5.68 -3.37
N TRP A 125 3.75 6.41 -3.44
CA TRP A 125 5.05 5.82 -3.11
C TRP A 125 5.10 5.30 -1.67
N ALA A 126 4.53 6.04 -0.72
CA ALA A 126 4.49 5.64 0.68
C ALA A 126 3.64 4.38 0.90
N ILE A 127 2.50 4.25 0.23
CA ILE A 127 1.66 3.03 0.26
C ILE A 127 2.51 1.82 -0.17
N GLU A 128 3.07 1.89 -1.37
CA GLU A 128 3.78 0.78 -2.00
C GLU A 128 5.06 0.42 -1.21
N ARG A 129 5.77 1.43 -0.70
CA ARG A 129 6.95 1.25 0.13
C ARG A 129 6.60 0.65 1.50
N ALA A 130 5.50 1.09 2.11
CA ALA A 130 5.05 0.55 3.39
C ALA A 130 4.72 -0.94 3.23
N TYR A 131 4.01 -1.30 2.17
CA TYR A 131 3.64 -2.67 1.88
C TYR A 131 4.86 -3.57 1.64
N LEU A 132 5.81 -3.12 0.81
CA LEU A 132 7.08 -3.84 0.60
C LEU A 132 7.82 -4.08 1.92
N GLU A 133 8.03 -3.04 2.73
CA GLU A 133 8.79 -3.15 3.98
C GLU A 133 8.04 -3.96 5.06
N ALA A 134 6.71 -3.86 5.09
CA ALA A 134 5.85 -4.67 5.94
C ALA A 134 6.03 -6.16 5.64
N TRP A 135 5.85 -6.57 4.38
CA TRP A 135 6.00 -7.97 3.98
C TRP A 135 7.45 -8.47 4.09
N GLN A 136 8.45 -7.61 3.86
CA GLN A 136 9.86 -7.95 4.11
C GLN A 136 10.13 -8.30 5.58
N SER A 137 9.42 -7.69 6.53
CA SER A 137 9.55 -8.01 7.96
C SER A 137 9.10 -9.43 8.32
N ALA A 138 8.32 -10.06 7.44
CA ALA A 138 7.84 -11.42 7.59
C ALA A 138 8.72 -12.48 6.89
N LEU A 139 9.78 -12.09 6.16
CA LEU A 139 10.66 -13.04 5.47
C LEU A 139 11.47 -13.95 6.41
N PRO A 140 11.74 -15.22 6.01
CA PRO A 140 11.17 -15.95 4.88
C PRO A 140 9.74 -16.46 5.15
N GLY A 141 9.28 -16.31 6.39
CA GLY A 141 7.95 -16.63 6.88
C GLY A 141 7.61 -18.10 6.99
N HIS A 142 6.53 -18.36 7.69
CA HIS A 142 5.95 -19.70 7.81
C HIS A 142 5.46 -20.19 6.43
N PRO A 143 5.63 -21.48 6.07
CA PRO A 143 5.23 -22.01 4.77
C PRO A 143 3.77 -21.73 4.37
N LEU A 144 2.87 -21.61 5.36
CA LEU A 144 1.45 -21.29 5.15
C LEU A 144 1.23 -19.95 4.44
N TYR A 145 2.08 -18.95 4.72
CA TYR A 145 1.93 -17.59 4.21
C TYR A 145 3.01 -17.20 3.19
N ARG A 146 3.92 -18.12 2.87
CA ARG A 146 5.08 -17.84 2.02
C ARG A 146 4.72 -17.24 0.67
N GLU A 147 3.67 -17.75 0.03
CA GLU A 147 3.22 -17.22 -1.26
C GLU A 147 2.86 -15.73 -1.19
N TYR A 148 2.17 -15.31 -0.12
CA TYR A 148 1.78 -13.92 0.11
C TYR A 148 3.01 -13.05 0.34
N ILE A 149 3.92 -13.51 1.20
CA ILE A 149 5.17 -12.81 1.49
C ILE A 149 6.00 -12.66 0.20
N GLU A 150 6.21 -13.74 -0.55
CA GLU A 150 6.98 -13.71 -1.79
C GLU A 150 6.33 -12.83 -2.87
N ARG A 151 5.00 -12.73 -2.89
CA ARG A 151 4.28 -11.83 -3.80
C ARG A 151 4.70 -10.38 -3.60
N TRP A 152 4.69 -9.87 -2.38
CA TRP A 152 5.02 -8.46 -2.09
C TRP A 152 6.47 -8.22 -1.67
N THR A 153 7.34 -9.22 -1.80
CA THR A 153 8.79 -9.08 -1.60
C THR A 153 9.60 -9.47 -2.84
N ASN A 154 8.92 -9.71 -3.97
CA ASN A 154 9.59 -10.05 -5.22
C ASN A 154 10.42 -8.87 -5.75
N LEU A 155 11.46 -9.19 -6.52
CA LEU A 155 12.39 -8.20 -7.08
C LEU A 155 11.74 -7.19 -8.03
N GLY A 156 10.68 -7.59 -8.73
CA GLY A 156 9.91 -6.72 -9.61
C GLY A 156 9.17 -5.64 -8.82
N PHE A 157 8.51 -6.02 -7.71
CA PHE A 157 7.84 -5.06 -6.84
C PHE A 157 8.84 -4.14 -6.13
N ALA A 158 9.95 -4.67 -5.62
CA ALA A 158 11.02 -3.86 -5.04
C ALA A 158 11.59 -2.84 -6.05
N GLY A 159 11.89 -3.28 -7.28
CA GLY A 159 12.37 -2.39 -8.33
C GLY A 159 11.34 -1.34 -8.77
N PHE A 160 10.04 -1.67 -8.72
CA PHE A 160 8.96 -0.71 -8.96
C PHE A 160 8.93 0.38 -7.87
N VAL A 161 9.00 0.00 -6.59
CA VAL A 161 9.04 0.94 -5.47
C VAL A 161 10.26 1.86 -5.55
N ASP A 162 11.44 1.34 -5.91
CA ASP A 162 12.65 2.14 -6.12
C ASP A 162 12.50 3.13 -7.30
N ALA A 163 11.81 2.72 -8.37
CA ALA A 163 11.52 3.60 -9.50
C ALA A 163 10.51 4.70 -9.11
N MET A 164 9.49 4.36 -8.31
CA MET A 164 8.56 5.33 -7.73
C MET A 164 9.29 6.35 -6.87
N GLU A 165 10.19 5.91 -6.00
CA GLU A 165 10.98 6.82 -5.15
C GLU A 165 11.73 7.87 -5.98
N GLN A 166 12.37 7.44 -7.07
CA GLN A 166 13.10 8.35 -7.97
C GLN A 166 12.17 9.35 -8.66
N MET A 167 10.99 8.91 -9.08
CA MET A 167 9.99 9.79 -9.70
C MET A 167 9.41 10.79 -8.70
N THR A 168 9.12 10.34 -7.48
CA THR A 168 8.65 11.21 -6.40
C THR A 168 9.71 12.23 -6.02
N ALA A 169 10.98 11.83 -5.92
CA ALA A 169 12.08 12.75 -5.70
C ALA A 169 12.16 13.84 -6.78
N ARG A 170 11.99 13.45 -8.05
CA ARG A 170 11.95 14.40 -9.16
C ARG A 170 10.72 15.33 -9.09
N ALA A 171 9.56 14.81 -8.72
CA ALA A 171 8.34 15.60 -8.60
C ALA A 171 8.42 16.64 -7.47
N LEU A 172 9.23 16.39 -6.43
CA LEU A 172 9.45 17.27 -5.28
C LEU A 172 10.67 18.19 -5.43
N GLU A 173 11.32 18.23 -6.60
CA GLU A 173 12.54 19.03 -6.82
C GLU A 173 12.32 20.53 -6.62
N ASP A 174 11.13 21.05 -6.97
CA ASP A 174 10.81 22.48 -6.84
C ASP A 174 10.40 22.90 -5.42
N GLY A 175 10.17 21.93 -4.53
CA GLY A 175 9.79 22.14 -3.13
C GLY A 175 8.40 22.75 -2.91
N THR A 176 7.60 22.95 -3.96
CA THR A 176 6.31 23.66 -3.87
C THR A 176 5.23 22.87 -3.15
N ALA A 177 5.34 21.54 -3.19
CA ALA A 177 4.41 20.60 -2.56
C ALA A 177 5.00 19.87 -1.34
N ASP A 178 6.15 20.33 -0.81
CA ASP A 178 6.86 19.61 0.27
C ASP A 178 5.98 19.43 1.53
N LYS A 179 5.14 20.43 1.87
CA LYS A 179 4.24 20.35 3.03
C LYS A 179 3.10 19.38 2.82
N GLU A 180 2.46 19.42 1.66
CA GLU A 180 1.36 18.54 1.28
C GLU A 180 1.86 17.10 1.15
N ALA A 181 3.07 16.90 0.61
CA ALA A 181 3.72 15.60 0.51
C ALA A 181 4.05 15.01 1.88
N GLU A 182 4.57 15.82 2.81
CA GLU A 182 4.85 15.37 4.18
C GLU A 182 3.57 15.04 4.95
N ALA A 183 2.51 15.85 4.78
CA ALA A 183 1.20 15.56 5.37
C ALA A 183 0.59 14.26 4.81
N ALA A 184 0.65 14.06 3.49
CA ALA A 184 0.12 12.86 2.86
C ALA A 184 0.91 11.60 3.27
N PHE A 185 2.23 11.70 3.41
CA PHE A 185 3.08 10.63 3.92
C PHE A 185 2.71 10.22 5.36
N LEU A 186 2.49 11.19 6.25
CA LEU A 186 2.09 10.92 7.64
C LEU A 186 0.70 10.29 7.73
N GLU A 187 -0.23 10.73 6.89
CA GLU A 187 -1.58 10.14 6.81
C GLU A 187 -1.51 8.68 6.33
N VAL A 188 -0.71 8.39 5.30
CA VAL A 188 -0.43 7.00 4.87
C VAL A 188 0.11 6.18 6.03
N ALA A 189 1.13 6.65 6.74
CA ALA A 189 1.74 5.90 7.83
C ALA A 189 0.74 5.54 8.95
N ASP A 190 -0.16 6.46 9.33
CA ASP A 190 -1.20 6.17 10.33
C ASP A 190 -2.30 5.24 9.79
N LEU A 191 -2.71 5.40 8.52
CA LEU A 191 -3.69 4.54 7.87
C LEU A 191 -3.18 3.10 7.69
N GLU A 192 -1.92 2.91 7.29
CA GLU A 192 -1.26 1.60 7.22
C GLU A 192 -1.31 0.88 8.57
N ARG A 193 -0.90 1.57 9.64
CA ARG A 193 -0.95 1.01 11.00
C ARG A 193 -2.38 0.57 11.36
N LYS A 194 -3.38 1.42 11.12
CA LYS A 194 -4.80 1.10 11.37
C LYS A 194 -5.31 -0.05 10.49
N PHE A 195 -4.81 -0.16 9.27
CA PHE A 195 -5.17 -1.23 8.35
C PHE A 195 -4.69 -2.59 8.86
N TRP A 196 -3.48 -2.66 9.44
CA TRP A 196 -3.02 -3.88 10.09
C TRP A 196 -3.79 -4.20 11.39
N ASP A 197 -4.17 -3.19 12.17
CA ASP A 197 -5.01 -3.35 13.37
C ASP A 197 -6.38 -3.97 13.03
N MET A 198 -7.00 -3.51 11.92
CA MET A 198 -8.30 -3.98 11.43
C MET A 198 -8.36 -5.49 11.25
N ALA A 199 -7.26 -6.15 10.88
CA ALA A 199 -7.23 -7.60 10.70
C ALA A 199 -7.59 -8.38 11.99
N TRP A 200 -7.44 -7.77 13.16
CA TRP A 200 -7.79 -8.35 14.46
C TRP A 200 -9.22 -8.03 14.91
N SER A 201 -9.90 -7.11 14.23
CA SER A 201 -11.24 -6.63 14.58
C SER A 201 -12.34 -7.50 13.98
N VAL A 202 -13.46 -7.57 14.70
CA VAL A 202 -14.72 -8.16 14.22
C VAL A 202 -15.73 -7.01 14.13
N GLU A 203 -15.77 -6.35 12.97
CA GLU A 203 -16.78 -5.33 12.63
C GLU A 203 -17.92 -5.91 11.78
#